data_AF-A0A0V1HGW5-F1
#
_entry.id   AF-A0A0V1HGW5-F1
#
_cell.length_a   1.000
_cell.length_b   1.000
_cell.length_c   1.000
_cell.angle_alpha   90.00
_cell.angle_beta   90.00
_cell.angle_gamma   90.00
#
_symmetry.space_group_name_H-M   'P 1'
#
loop_
_entity.id
_entity.type
_entity.pdbx_description
1 polymer ?
#
loop_
_entity_poly.entity_id
_entity_poly.type
_entity_poly.pdbx_seq_one_letter_code
_entity_poly.pdbx_strand_id
1 'polypeptide(L)'
;MNWEDGCYCNPEIRKKLDAMIRYQKPEERNQQLFEHYIDELFTLPFFKRTLVPPPPIGRIVKHFHKMSIHIPGYPHNIKMRLTGPRGSTIKKMEEFCKCCINVHHINYNYVKVFIVCLDYGNVAKWRIDVAIKCINDVLHIPANGRDFVMKMQMDELAVRNGTYENRLMK
;
A
#
# COMPACT_ATOMS: atom_id res chain seq x y z
N MET A 1 -11.52 -11.15 8.24
CA MET A 1 -10.52 -10.27 8.87
C MET A 1 -11.29 -9.02 9.27
N ASN A 2 -11.47 -8.78 10.57
CA ASN A 2 -12.30 -7.67 11.05
C ASN A 2 -11.52 -6.35 10.87
N TRP A 3 -12.03 -5.48 10.00
CA TRP A 3 -11.39 -4.23 9.59
C TRP A 3 -11.77 -3.04 10.50
N GLU A 4 -12.41 -3.30 11.64
CA GLU A 4 -13.04 -2.26 12.47
C GLU A 4 -12.20 -1.84 13.70
N ASP A 5 -11.20 -2.64 14.13
CA ASP A 5 -10.55 -2.42 15.44
C ASP A 5 -9.18 -1.70 15.40
N GLY A 6 -8.85 -0.90 14.38
CA GLY A 6 -7.45 -0.44 14.28
C GLY A 6 -7.12 0.78 13.44
N CYS A 7 -8.07 1.66 13.14
CA CYS A 7 -7.71 2.97 12.58
C CYS A 7 -7.39 3.95 13.71
N TYR A 8 -6.26 3.75 14.40
CA TYR A 8 -5.61 4.83 15.14
C TYR A 8 -5.06 5.84 14.13
N CYS A 9 -5.96 6.63 13.54
CA CYS A 9 -5.57 7.83 12.83
C CYS A 9 -4.94 8.74 13.88
N ASN A 10 -3.61 8.89 13.86
CA ASN A 10 -2.89 9.70 14.84
C ASN A 10 -3.42 11.15 14.75
N PRO A 11 -4.24 11.63 15.71
CA PRO A 11 -4.95 12.89 15.55
C PRO A 11 -3.98 14.08 15.54
N GLU A 12 -2.84 13.94 16.20
CA GLU A 12 -1.80 14.97 16.24
C GLU A 12 -1.09 15.10 14.89
N ILE A 13 -0.70 13.97 14.28
CA ILE A 13 -0.09 13.96 12.95
C ILE A 13 -1.06 14.54 11.91
N ARG A 14 -2.34 14.19 12.02
CA ARG A 14 -3.37 14.74 11.14
C ARG A 14 -3.50 16.25 11.27
N LYS A 15 -3.55 16.79 12.49
CA LYS A 15 -3.55 18.24 12.73
C LYS A 15 -2.31 18.92 12.15
N LYS A 16 -1.13 18.31 12.29
CA LYS A 16 0.13 18.83 11.75
C LYS A 16 0.15 18.83 10.22
N LEU A 17 -0.37 17.77 9.59
CA LEU A 17 -0.51 17.70 8.14
C LEU A 17 -1.51 18.74 7.62
N ASP A 18 -2.67 18.86 8.27
CA ASP A 18 -3.69 19.86 7.91
C ASP A 18 -3.12 21.29 7.98
N ALA A 19 -2.38 21.60 9.04
CA ALA A 19 -1.71 22.89 9.18
C ALA A 19 -0.66 23.11 8.07
N MET A 20 0.15 22.08 7.76
CA MET A 20 1.13 22.15 6.69
C MET A 20 0.48 22.41 5.33
N ILE A 21 -0.63 21.73 5.01
CA ILE A 21 -1.33 21.91 3.73
C ILE A 21 -1.96 23.30 3.62
N ARG A 22 -2.57 23.80 4.71
CA ARG A 22 -3.29 25.08 4.73
C ARG A 22 -2.38 26.29 4.68
N TYR A 23 -1.26 26.25 5.39
CA TYR A 23 -0.44 27.43 5.65
C TYR A 23 0.89 27.45 4.90
N GLN A 24 1.35 26.31 4.36
CA GLN A 24 2.63 26.24 3.62
C GLN A 24 2.39 25.92 2.15
N LYS A 25 3.04 26.68 1.26
CA LYS A 25 3.03 26.37 -0.17
C LYS A 25 3.84 25.10 -0.45
N PRO A 26 3.53 24.33 -1.51
CA PRO A 26 4.25 23.09 -1.84
C PRO A 26 5.79 23.23 -1.85
N GLU A 27 6.30 24.34 -2.36
CA GLU A 27 7.73 24.68 -2.44
C GLU A 27 8.41 24.97 -1.09
N GLU A 28 7.64 25.33 -0.06
CA GLU A 28 8.13 25.65 1.28
C GLU A 28 8.08 24.45 2.24
N ARG A 29 7.36 23.39 1.86
CA ARG A 29 7.14 22.23 2.71
C ARG A 29 8.43 21.45 2.89
N ASN A 30 8.71 21.07 4.13
CA ASN A 30 9.71 20.04 4.39
C ASN A 30 9.19 18.70 3.81
N GLN A 31 9.75 18.31 2.66
CA GLN A 31 9.30 17.14 1.93
C GLN A 31 9.44 15.85 2.73
N GLN A 32 10.51 15.70 3.53
CA GLN A 32 10.70 14.50 4.36
C GLN A 32 9.62 14.40 5.44
N LEU A 33 9.31 15.53 6.07
CA LEU A 33 8.26 15.58 7.09
C LEU A 33 6.87 15.36 6.49
N PHE A 34 6.60 15.90 5.30
CA PHE A 34 5.37 15.67 4.57
C PHE A 34 5.19 14.19 4.24
N GLU A 35 6.21 13.54 3.67
CA GLU A 35 6.16 12.10 3.38
C GLU A 35 5.99 11.27 4.66
N HIS A 36 6.63 11.65 5.78
CA HIS A 36 6.41 11.00 7.07
C HIS A 36 4.94 11.08 7.52
N TYR A 37 4.32 12.25 7.42
CA TYR A 37 2.89 12.40 7.76
C TYR A 37 1.97 11.61 6.83
N ILE A 38 2.29 11.56 5.53
CA ILE A 38 1.56 10.74 4.57
C ILE A 38 1.67 9.26 4.94
N ASP A 39 2.88 8.77 5.19
CA ASP A 39 3.14 7.38 5.55
C ASP A 39 2.40 7.01 6.84
N GLU A 40 2.43 7.87 7.85
CA GLU A 40 1.75 7.62 9.12
C GLU A 40 0.23 7.59 9.00
N LEU A 41 -0.35 8.45 8.16
CA LEU A 41 -1.80 8.54 8.05
C LEU A 41 -2.39 7.57 7.04
N PHE A 42 -1.74 7.37 5.89
CA PHE A 42 -2.33 6.69 4.73
C PHE A 42 -1.81 5.28 4.45
N THR A 43 -0.75 4.84 5.15
CA THR A 43 -0.30 3.44 5.06
C THR A 43 -1.39 2.49 5.59
N LEU A 44 -1.72 1.47 4.80
CA LEU A 44 -2.71 0.46 5.18
C LEU A 44 -2.30 -0.23 6.50
N PRO A 45 -3.20 -0.37 7.49
CA PRO A 45 -2.85 -0.85 8.83
C PRO A 45 -2.12 -2.20 8.87
N PHE A 46 -2.40 -3.09 7.92
CA PHE A 46 -1.73 -4.40 7.88
C PHE A 46 -0.25 -4.30 7.47
N PHE A 47 0.16 -3.27 6.72
CA PHE A 47 1.57 -3.02 6.43
C PHE A 47 2.35 -2.50 7.65
N LYS A 48 1.66 -2.00 8.69
CA LYS A 48 2.30 -1.57 9.94
C LYS A 48 2.62 -2.74 10.89
N ARG A 49 2.19 -3.96 10.56
CA ARG A 49 2.42 -5.15 11.40
C ARG A 49 3.87 -5.63 11.27
N THR A 50 4.37 -6.25 12.32
CA THR A 50 5.67 -6.94 12.28
C THR A 50 5.48 -8.35 11.74
N LEU A 51 6.35 -8.72 10.79
CA LEU A 51 6.43 -10.03 10.19
C LEU A 51 7.55 -10.83 10.87
N VAL A 52 7.24 -12.07 11.30
CA VAL A 52 8.23 -12.98 11.88
C VAL A 52 8.51 -14.10 10.86
N PRO A 53 9.68 -14.09 10.18
CA PRO A 53 10.04 -15.12 9.23
C PRO A 53 10.40 -16.44 9.94
N PRO A 54 10.31 -17.58 9.25
CA PRO A 54 10.84 -18.84 9.77
C PRO A 54 12.38 -18.77 9.90
N PRO A 55 13.00 -19.63 10.74
CA PRO A 55 14.46 -19.71 10.82
C PRO A 55 15.09 -19.97 9.45
N PRO A 56 16.16 -19.27 9.07
CA PRO A 56 16.78 -19.43 7.76
C PRO A 56 17.45 -20.79 7.62
N ILE A 57 17.21 -21.48 6.50
CA ILE A 57 17.80 -22.80 6.22
C ILE A 57 18.50 -22.76 4.86
N GLY A 58 19.75 -23.21 4.83
CA GLY A 58 20.51 -23.39 3.60
C GLY A 58 21.23 -22.12 3.13
N ARG A 59 21.15 -21.81 1.83
CA ARG A 59 21.85 -20.69 1.20
C ARG A 59 20.87 -19.62 0.74
N ILE A 60 21.38 -18.39 0.64
CA ILE A 60 20.65 -17.28 0.03
C ILE A 60 20.51 -17.55 -1.47
N VAL A 61 19.29 -17.47 -1.97
CA VAL A 61 18.94 -17.67 -3.37
C VAL A 61 18.01 -16.56 -3.83
N LYS A 62 18.09 -16.22 -5.12
CA LYS A 62 17.14 -15.32 -5.75
C LYS A 62 15.93 -16.11 -6.22
N HIS A 63 14.80 -15.92 -5.55
CA HIS A 63 13.53 -16.55 -5.91
C HIS A 63 12.69 -15.60 -6.75
N PHE A 64 12.07 -16.14 -7.80
CA PHE A 64 11.22 -15.39 -8.72
C PHE A 64 9.83 -16.03 -8.74
N HIS A 65 8.80 -15.22 -8.56
CA HIS A 65 7.42 -15.63 -8.73
C HIS A 65 6.73 -14.73 -9.73
N LYS A 66 5.98 -15.33 -10.65
CA LYS A 66 5.20 -14.63 -11.67
C LYS A 66 3.76 -15.07 -11.56
N MET A 67 2.85 -14.09 -11.52
CA MET A 67 1.42 -14.34 -11.51
C MET A 67 0.68 -13.40 -12.47
N SER A 68 -0.48 -13.86 -12.93
CA SER A 68 -1.41 -13.12 -13.75
C SER A 68 -2.68 -12.86 -12.93
N ILE A 69 -3.13 -11.62 -12.88
CA ILE A 69 -4.34 -11.22 -12.14
C ILE A 69 -5.34 -10.70 -13.16
N HIS A 70 -6.42 -11.46 -13.35
CA HIS A 70 -7.55 -11.08 -14.21
C HIS A 70 -8.84 -11.14 -13.41
N ILE A 71 -9.50 -10.00 -13.24
CA ILE A 71 -10.73 -9.89 -12.45
C ILE A 71 -11.83 -9.28 -13.33
N PRO A 72 -12.62 -10.10 -14.04
CA PRO A 72 -13.76 -9.62 -14.82
C PRO A 72 -14.71 -8.77 -13.97
N GLY A 73 -15.21 -7.66 -14.51
CA GLY A 73 -16.14 -6.79 -13.79
C GLY A 73 -15.54 -6.02 -12.62
N TYR A 74 -14.21 -6.00 -12.45
CA TYR A 74 -13.58 -5.23 -11.39
C TYR A 74 -13.84 -3.72 -11.58
N PRO A 75 -14.35 -3.01 -10.56
CA PRO A 75 -14.79 -1.62 -10.69
C PRO A 75 -13.65 -0.60 -10.76
N HIS A 76 -12.39 -1.04 -10.65
CA HIS A 76 -11.22 -0.16 -10.65
C HIS A 76 -10.16 -0.64 -11.62
N ASN A 77 -9.21 0.23 -11.97
CA ASN A 77 -8.00 -0.21 -12.67
C ASN A 77 -7.12 -1.01 -11.68
N ILE A 78 -6.85 -2.28 -12.00
CA ILE A 78 -6.11 -3.18 -11.09
C ILE A 78 -4.71 -2.63 -10.79
N LYS A 79 -4.00 -2.12 -11.81
CA LYS A 79 -2.66 -1.57 -11.60
C LYS A 79 -2.71 -0.40 -10.64
N MET A 80 -3.61 0.56 -10.87
CA MET A 80 -3.72 1.76 -10.04
C MET A 80 -3.99 1.42 -8.57
N ARG A 81 -4.85 0.44 -8.32
CA ARG A 81 -5.17 -0.01 -6.96
C ARG A 81 -3.99 -0.72 -6.29
N LEU A 82 -3.21 -1.51 -7.02
CA LEU A 82 -1.99 -2.14 -6.49
C LEU A 82 -0.89 -1.11 -6.21
N THR A 83 -0.69 -0.15 -7.11
CA THR A 83 0.38 0.84 -6.98
C THR A 83 0.08 1.90 -5.94
N GLY A 84 -1.19 2.35 -5.88
CA GLY A 84 -1.59 3.50 -5.09
C GLY A 84 -1.06 4.84 -5.63
N PRO A 85 -1.42 5.94 -4.95
CA PRO A 85 -1.00 7.30 -5.32
C PRO A 85 0.52 7.42 -5.37
N ARG A 86 1.07 7.83 -6.52
CA ARG A 86 2.52 7.97 -6.75
C ARG A 86 3.34 6.71 -6.36
N GLY A 87 2.73 5.53 -6.34
CA GLY A 87 3.40 4.28 -5.96
C GLY A 87 3.50 4.01 -4.46
N SER A 88 2.81 4.77 -3.60
CA SER A 88 2.88 4.63 -2.14
C SER A 88 2.52 3.23 -1.66
N THR A 89 1.42 2.65 -2.17
CA THR A 89 0.89 1.37 -1.71
C THR A 89 1.81 0.22 -2.08
N ILE A 90 2.32 0.18 -3.31
CA ILE A 90 3.25 -0.88 -3.73
C ILE A 90 4.58 -0.76 -2.99
N LYS A 91 5.09 0.45 -2.77
CA LYS A 91 6.32 0.66 -2.00
C LYS A 91 6.17 0.15 -0.57
N LYS A 92 5.04 0.45 0.11
CA LYS A 92 4.75 -0.09 1.44
C LYS A 92 4.56 -1.60 1.45
N MET A 93 3.97 -2.15 0.40
CA MET A 93 3.86 -3.60 0.23
C MET A 93 5.23 -4.27 0.10
N GLU A 94 6.13 -3.72 -0.72
CA GLU A 94 7.52 -4.17 -0.90
C GLU A 94 8.31 -4.07 0.41
N GLU A 95 8.20 -2.94 1.12
CA GLU A 95 8.81 -2.74 2.44
C GLU A 95 8.33 -3.75 3.48
N PHE A 96 7.04 -4.10 3.44
CA PHE A 96 6.43 -5.06 4.34
C PHE A 96 6.89 -6.49 4.05
N CYS A 97 6.73 -6.98 2.82
CA CYS A 97 7.09 -8.36 2.47
C CYS A 97 8.61 -8.58 2.29
N LYS A 98 9.39 -7.50 2.10
CA LYS A 98 10.81 -7.53 1.72
C LYS A 98 11.02 -8.25 0.37
N CYS A 99 10.15 -7.96 -0.59
CA CYS A 99 10.27 -8.39 -1.97
C CYS A 99 10.23 -7.18 -2.90
N CYS A 100 10.78 -7.31 -4.11
CA CYS A 100 10.55 -6.37 -5.20
C CYS A 100 9.33 -6.84 -6.01
N ILE A 101 8.37 -5.96 -6.25
CA ILE A 101 7.10 -6.25 -6.92
C ILE A 101 6.96 -5.36 -8.15
N ASN A 102 6.94 -5.96 -9.33
CA ASN A 102 6.77 -5.26 -10.60
C ASN A 102 5.41 -5.60 -11.22
N VAL A 103 4.58 -4.58 -11.45
CA VAL A 103 3.23 -4.72 -12.02
C VAL A 103 3.21 -4.21 -13.46
N HIS A 104 3.06 -5.13 -14.41
CA HIS A 104 2.88 -4.82 -15.83
C HIS A 104 1.40 -4.77 -16.18
N HIS A 105 0.95 -3.60 -16.61
CA HIS A 105 -0.41 -3.40 -17.10
C HIS A 105 -0.57 -4.02 -18.47
N ILE A 106 -1.57 -4.90 -18.64
CA ILE A 106 -1.99 -5.39 -19.95
C ILE A 106 -3.23 -4.62 -20.39
N ASN A 107 -4.27 -4.62 -19.53
CA ASN A 107 -5.47 -3.81 -19.72
C ASN A 107 -6.12 -3.50 -18.35
N TYR A 108 -7.29 -2.87 -18.36
CA TYR A 108 -7.96 -2.34 -17.16
C TYR A 108 -8.14 -3.36 -16.04
N ASN A 109 -8.51 -4.59 -16.39
CA ASN A 109 -8.82 -5.67 -15.47
C ASN A 109 -7.85 -6.87 -15.58
N TYR A 110 -6.72 -6.70 -16.25
CA TYR A 110 -5.68 -7.71 -16.40
C TYR A 110 -4.28 -7.11 -16.22
N VAL A 111 -3.54 -7.62 -15.23
CA VAL A 111 -2.14 -7.28 -14.98
C VAL A 111 -1.28 -8.54 -14.82
N LYS A 112 0.00 -8.42 -15.14
CA LYS A 112 1.05 -9.41 -14.77
C LYS A 112 1.88 -8.85 -13.63
N VAL A 113 2.08 -9.65 -12.58
CA VAL A 113 2.90 -9.27 -11.43
C VAL A 113 4.12 -10.19 -11.35
N PHE A 114 5.29 -9.59 -11.15
CA PHE A 114 6.55 -10.29 -10.91
C PHE A 114 7.05 -9.92 -9.52
N ILE A 115 7.23 -10.94 -8.68
CA ILE A 115 7.71 -10.81 -7.31
C ILE A 115 9.09 -11.45 -7.24
N VAL A 116 10.06 -10.71 -6.70
CA VAL A 116 11.45 -11.15 -6.59
C VAL A 116 11.90 -11.01 -5.15
N CYS A 117 12.49 -12.06 -4.59
CA CYS A 117 13.04 -12.05 -3.24
C CYS A 117 14.43 -12.67 -3.22
N LEU A 118 15.38 -12.02 -2.54
CA LEU A 118 16.72 -12.53 -2.31
C LEU A 118 16.85 -12.85 -0.81
N ASP A 119 16.73 -14.12 -0.46
CA ASP A 119 16.78 -14.58 0.94
C ASP A 119 17.11 -16.09 0.96
N TYR A 120 17.19 -16.70 2.15
CA TYR A 120 17.25 -18.15 2.30
C TYR A 120 16.03 -18.80 1.64
N GLY A 121 16.20 -19.94 0.97
CA GLY A 121 15.15 -20.49 0.10
C GLY A 121 13.78 -20.66 0.78
N ASN A 122 13.75 -21.08 2.05
CA ASN A 122 12.52 -21.19 2.83
C ASN A 122 11.93 -19.84 3.23
N VAL A 123 12.76 -18.87 3.60
CA VAL A 123 12.34 -17.50 3.94
C VAL A 123 11.85 -16.75 2.71
N ALA A 124 12.56 -16.85 1.58
CA ALA A 124 12.18 -16.23 0.31
C ALA A 124 10.80 -16.72 -0.17
N LYS A 125 10.55 -18.03 -0.08
CA LYS A 125 9.23 -18.61 -0.40
C LYS A 125 8.15 -18.03 0.52
N TRP A 126 8.40 -18.01 1.82
CA TRP A 126 7.47 -17.44 2.79
C TRP A 126 7.18 -15.95 2.53
N ARG A 127 8.20 -15.13 2.22
CA ARG A 127 8.02 -13.72 1.88
C ARG A 127 7.21 -13.50 0.61
N ILE A 128 7.40 -14.36 -0.39
CA ILE A 128 6.59 -14.37 -1.62
C ILE A 128 5.13 -14.71 -1.30
N ASP A 129 4.88 -15.71 -0.44
CA ASP A 129 3.52 -16.05 -0.02
C ASP A 129 2.85 -14.88 0.72
N VAL A 130 3.60 -14.16 1.57
CA VAL A 130 3.11 -12.92 2.19
C VAL A 130 2.80 -11.84 1.14
N ALA A 131 3.67 -11.65 0.13
CA ALA A 131 3.44 -10.68 -0.93
C ALA A 131 2.18 -11.01 -1.74
N ILE A 132 1.97 -12.28 -2.10
CA ILE A 132 0.76 -12.76 -2.79
C ILE A 132 -0.48 -12.48 -1.94
N LYS A 133 -0.42 -12.74 -0.63
CA LYS A 133 -1.51 -12.43 0.29
C LYS A 133 -1.81 -10.92 0.33
N CYS A 134 -0.78 -10.09 0.41
CA CYS A 134 -0.96 -8.62 0.41
C CYS A 134 -1.61 -8.13 -0.88
N ILE A 135 -1.22 -8.67 -2.03
CA ILE A 135 -1.85 -8.36 -3.32
C ILE A 135 -3.34 -8.71 -3.29
N ASN A 136 -3.68 -9.90 -2.79
CA ASN A 136 -5.08 -10.32 -2.68
C ASN A 136 -5.87 -9.45 -1.70
N ASP A 137 -5.28 -9.10 -0.55
CA ASP A 137 -5.92 -8.24 0.46
C ASP A 137 -6.16 -6.82 -0.08
N VAL A 138 -5.22 -6.27 -0.87
CA VAL A 138 -5.39 -4.95 -1.53
C VAL A 138 -6.49 -5.00 -2.59
N LEU A 139 -6.59 -6.11 -3.35
CA LEU A 139 -7.58 -6.25 -4.42
C LEU A 139 -8.97 -6.67 -3.93
N HIS A 140 -9.09 -7.16 -2.71
CA HIS A 140 -10.36 -7.55 -2.14
C HIS A 140 -11.32 -6.36 -2.00
N ILE A 141 -12.50 -6.47 -2.61
CA ILE A 141 -13.58 -5.51 -2.43
C ILE A 141 -14.56 -6.09 -1.40
N PRO A 142 -14.75 -5.41 -0.26
CA PRO A 142 -15.65 -5.90 0.76
C PRO A 142 -17.12 -5.73 0.33
N ALA A 143 -17.94 -6.74 0.57
CA ALA A 143 -19.36 -6.77 0.18
C ALA A 143 -20.23 -5.73 0.90
N ASN A 144 -19.75 -5.18 2.02
CA ASN A 144 -20.45 -4.14 2.79
C ASN A 144 -20.30 -2.73 2.18
N GLY A 145 -19.64 -2.60 1.03
CA GLY A 145 -19.41 -1.33 0.33
C GLY A 145 -18.36 -0.42 0.96
N ARG A 146 -17.79 -0.79 2.12
CA ARG A 146 -16.78 0.01 2.83
C ARG A 146 -15.38 -0.35 2.34
N ASP A 147 -15.02 0.13 1.15
CA ASP A 147 -13.69 -0.08 0.58
C ASP A 147 -12.64 0.84 1.23
N PHE A 148 -12.00 0.31 2.27
CA PHE A 148 -10.98 1.05 3.02
C PHE A 148 -9.74 1.35 2.17
N VAL A 149 -9.30 0.43 1.31
CA VAL A 149 -8.12 0.63 0.46
C VAL A 149 -8.34 1.81 -0.47
N MET A 150 -9.50 1.83 -1.15
CA MET A 150 -9.88 2.92 -2.03
C MET A 150 -9.95 4.25 -1.27
N LYS A 151 -10.57 4.27 -0.08
CA LYS A 151 -10.67 5.48 0.75
C LYS A 151 -9.28 6.07 1.06
N MET A 152 -8.36 5.24 1.56
CA MET A 152 -7.02 5.70 1.94
C MET A 152 -6.24 6.24 0.75
N GLN A 153 -6.33 5.57 -0.40
CA GLN A 153 -5.66 6.00 -1.62
C GLN A 153 -6.24 7.31 -2.17
N MET A 154 -7.57 7.50 -2.12
CA MET A 154 -8.19 8.73 -2.59
C MET A 154 -7.89 9.92 -1.67
N ASP A 155 -7.90 9.71 -0.35
CA ASP A 155 -7.54 10.75 0.62
C ASP A 155 -6.06 11.16 0.48
N GLU A 156 -5.14 10.19 0.34
CA GLU A 156 -3.73 10.47 0.06
C GLU A 156 -3.56 11.26 -1.25
N LEU A 157 -4.24 10.84 -2.32
CA LEU A 157 -4.16 11.50 -3.62
C LEU A 157 -4.63 12.96 -3.54
N ALA A 158 -5.74 13.22 -2.84
CA ALA A 158 -6.27 14.56 -2.64
C ALA A 158 -5.28 15.45 -1.88
N VAL A 159 -4.65 14.92 -0.82
CA VAL A 159 -3.60 15.64 -0.09
C VAL A 159 -2.42 15.97 -1.01
N ARG A 160 -1.94 14.98 -1.77
CA ARG A 160 -0.80 15.13 -2.67
C ARG A 160 -1.05 16.09 -3.83
N ASN A 161 -2.30 16.23 -4.26
CA ASN A 161 -2.72 17.16 -5.32
C ASN A 161 -3.12 18.55 -4.79
N GLY A 162 -3.17 18.74 -3.47
CA GLY A 162 -3.63 20.00 -2.88
C GLY A 162 -5.14 20.24 -3.01
N THR A 163 -5.91 19.22 -3.42
CA THR A 163 -7.37 19.26 -3.54
C THR A 163 -8.05 18.67 -2.30
N TYR A 164 -7.31 18.52 -1.20
CA TYR A 164 -7.85 18.04 0.07
C TYR A 164 -8.71 19.12 0.70
N GLU A 165 -9.96 19.19 0.26
CA GLU A 165 -11.01 19.82 1.03
C GLU A 165 -11.22 18.97 2.28
N ASN A 166 -11.24 19.59 3.46
CA ASN A 166 -11.40 18.90 4.74
C ASN A 166 -12.84 18.33 4.87
N ARG A 167 -13.20 17.34 4.04
CA ARG A 167 -14.54 16.73 3.93
C ARG A 167 -14.91 15.85 5.13
N LEU A 168 -14.14 15.93 6.21
CA LEU A 168 -14.35 15.18 7.45
C LEU A 168 -14.58 16.11 8.67
N MET A 169 -14.87 17.40 8.43
CA MET A 169 -15.42 18.32 9.44
C MET A 169 -16.91 18.61 9.18
N LYS A 170 -17.71 17.57 8.92
CA LYS A 170 -19.15 17.57 9.17
C LYS A 170 -19.50 16.32 9.94
#